data_AF-I4DBE6-F1
#
_entry.id   AF-I4DBE6-F1
#
_cell.length_a   1.000
_cell.length_b   1.000
_cell.length_c   1.000
_cell.angle_alpha   90.00
_cell.angle_beta   90.00
_cell.angle_gamma   90.00
#
_symmetry.space_group_name_H-M   'P 1'
#
loop_
_entity.id
_entity.type
_entity.pdbx_description
1 polymer ?
#
loop_
_entity_poly.entity_id
_entity_poly.type
_entity_poly.pdbx_seq_one_letter_code
_entity_poly.pdbx_strand_id
1 'polypeptide(L)'
;MLNDVLLIILIVIILVMIIVLISITFVQPKIVSYLKERNYEIAYRNSIKLINQQEWSEAAEILDNLAHSSPKGYKNSFILWCYAYAKDIKTKNPHSTITLNFLPSDYNGEFVEDIKVYATKLEREKVELQKENLAHLTTSFPEPPSEPKIGMTSDQVLESSWGKPTKVNQTTTAYSVREKWIYDSGRTVYLSNGKVIVIQDEF
;
A
#
# COMPACT_ATOMS: atom_id res chain seq x y z
N MET A 1 -82.28 17.46 15.75
CA MET A 1 -82.23 17.54 14.27
C MET A 1 -80.96 18.26 13.79
N LEU A 2 -80.82 19.59 13.91
CA LEU A 2 -79.64 20.29 13.38
C LEU A 2 -78.33 19.93 14.12
N ASN A 3 -78.36 19.83 15.44
CA ASN A 3 -77.19 19.47 16.26
C ASN A 3 -76.73 18.02 16.02
N ASP A 4 -77.66 17.09 15.81
CA ASP A 4 -77.33 15.68 15.56
C ASP A 4 -76.67 15.51 14.20
N VAL A 5 -77.13 16.26 13.18
CA VAL A 5 -76.52 16.27 11.84
C VAL A 5 -75.10 16.86 11.90
N LEU A 6 -74.90 17.97 12.63
CA LEU A 6 -73.58 18.56 12.84
C LEU A 6 -72.61 17.60 13.57
N LEU A 7 -73.11 16.86 14.56
CA LEU A 7 -72.32 15.87 15.30
C LEU A 7 -71.87 14.71 14.40
N ILE A 8 -72.78 14.19 13.56
CA ILE A 8 -72.45 13.13 12.59
C ILE A 8 -71.39 13.60 11.60
N ILE A 9 -71.53 14.81 11.05
CA ILE A 9 -70.55 15.40 10.14
C ILE A 9 -69.18 15.52 10.80
N LEU A 10 -69.14 15.99 12.06
CA LEU A 10 -67.89 16.12 12.82
C LEU A 10 -67.22 14.75 13.05
N ILE A 11 -67.98 13.71 13.41
CA ILE A 11 -67.46 12.36 13.60
C ILE A 11 -66.88 11.81 12.30
N VAL A 12 -67.56 12.01 11.17
CA VAL A 12 -67.08 11.58 9.85
C VAL A 12 -65.77 12.29 9.48
N ILE A 13 -65.67 13.60 9.72
CA ILE A 13 -64.44 14.37 9.48
C ILE A 13 -63.29 13.82 10.34
N ILE A 14 -63.53 13.57 11.63
CA ILE A 14 -62.53 13.02 12.54
C ILE A 14 -62.07 11.63 12.07
N LEU A 15 -62.99 10.75 11.67
CA LEU A 15 -62.65 9.41 11.17
C LEU A 15 -61.81 9.48 9.88
N VAL A 16 -62.15 10.38 8.95
CA VAL A 16 -61.36 10.60 7.73
C VAL A 16 -59.97 11.13 8.07
N MET A 17 -59.85 12.08 9.00
CA MET A 17 -58.55 12.58 9.46
C MET A 17 -57.69 11.48 10.08
N ILE A 18 -58.29 10.60 10.89
CA ILE A 18 -57.61 9.46 11.49
C ILE A 18 -57.11 8.49 10.39
N ILE A 19 -57.92 8.18 9.39
CA ILE A 19 -57.51 7.31 8.27
C ILE A 19 -56.34 7.92 7.47
N VAL A 20 -56.37 9.22 7.22
CA VAL A 20 -55.28 9.94 6.54
C VAL A 20 -54.00 9.91 7.39
N LEU A 21 -54.11 10.17 8.70
CA LEU A 21 -52.99 10.09 9.63
C LEU A 21 -52.37 8.69 9.68
N ILE A 22 -53.20 7.64 9.77
CA ILE A 22 -52.75 6.24 9.72
C ILE A 22 -52.08 5.94 8.36
N SER A 23 -52.64 6.42 7.26
CA SER A 23 -52.04 6.21 5.94
C SER A 23 -50.66 6.88 5.84
N ILE A 24 -50.50 8.09 6.37
CA ILE A 24 -49.22 8.79 6.40
C ILE A 24 -48.21 8.04 7.27
N THR A 25 -48.59 7.57 8.46
CA THR A 25 -47.67 6.92 9.39
C THR A 25 -47.22 5.55 8.92
N PHE A 26 -48.07 4.77 8.25
CA PHE A 26 -47.75 3.38 7.87
C PHE A 26 -47.33 3.19 6.42
N VAL A 27 -47.83 4.01 5.49
CA VAL A 27 -47.57 3.83 4.05
C VAL A 27 -46.35 4.62 3.58
N GLN A 28 -46.16 5.86 4.07
CA GLN A 28 -45.03 6.70 3.64
C GLN A 28 -43.66 6.07 3.93
N PRO A 29 -43.39 5.52 5.13
CA PRO A 29 -42.09 4.91 5.40
C PRO A 29 -41.80 3.70 4.50
N LYS A 30 -42.84 2.90 4.18
CA LYS A 30 -42.72 1.76 3.26
C LYS A 30 -42.39 2.22 1.84
N ILE A 31 -43.07 3.25 1.33
CA ILE A 31 -42.77 3.81 0.01
C ILE A 31 -41.33 4.35 -0.03
N VAL A 32 -40.90 5.10 0.99
CA VAL A 32 -39.53 5.62 1.07
C VAL A 32 -38.50 4.50 1.09
N SER A 33 -38.73 3.44 1.86
CA SER A 33 -37.84 2.27 1.90
C SER A 33 -37.75 1.56 0.54
N TYR A 34 -38.88 1.38 -0.14
CA TYR A 34 -38.94 0.77 -1.46
C TYR A 34 -38.21 1.60 -2.52
N LEU A 35 -38.40 2.92 -2.52
CA LEU A 35 -37.71 3.82 -3.45
C LEU A 35 -36.20 3.83 -3.19
N LYS A 36 -35.78 3.79 -1.92
CA LYS A 36 -34.37 3.69 -1.52
C LYS A 36 -33.74 2.41 -2.04
N GLU A 37 -34.36 1.25 -1.81
CA GLU A 37 -33.87 -0.03 -2.32
C GLU A 37 -33.81 -0.08 -3.85
N ARG A 38 -34.83 0.46 -4.53
CA ARG A 38 -34.84 0.56 -5.99
C ARG A 38 -33.68 1.41 -6.52
N ASN A 39 -33.41 2.54 -5.89
CA ASN A 39 -32.29 3.41 -6.28
C ASN A 39 -30.94 2.72 -6.05
N TYR A 40 -30.79 1.97 -4.96
CA TYR A 40 -29.59 1.17 -4.71
C TYR A 40 -29.39 0.08 -5.75
N GLU A 41 -30.46 -0.61 -6.15
CA GLU A 41 -30.38 -1.62 -7.20
C GLU A 41 -29.97 -1.01 -8.56
N ILE A 42 -30.49 0.17 -8.91
CA ILE A 42 -30.12 0.88 -10.14
C ILE A 42 -28.63 1.24 -10.11
N ALA A 43 -28.16 1.85 -9.01
CA ALA A 43 -26.77 2.20 -8.84
C ALA A 43 -25.86 0.97 -8.90
N TYR A 44 -26.22 -0.11 -8.20
CA TYR A 44 -25.46 -1.37 -8.18
C TYR A 44 -25.32 -1.97 -9.58
N ARG A 45 -26.42 -2.05 -10.34
CA ARG A 45 -26.40 -2.54 -11.72
C ARG A 45 -25.59 -1.64 -12.64
N ASN A 46 -25.62 -0.32 -12.43
CA ASN A 46 -24.79 0.61 -13.19
C ASN A 46 -23.30 0.36 -12.92
N SER A 47 -22.92 0.20 -11.65
CA SER A 47 -21.53 -0.11 -11.27
C SER A 47 -21.02 -1.40 -11.90
N ILE A 48 -21.85 -2.46 -12.00
CA ILE A 48 -21.49 -3.70 -12.69
C ILE A 48 -21.20 -3.44 -14.18
N LYS A 49 -22.01 -2.62 -14.85
CA LYS A 49 -21.78 -2.26 -16.26
C LYS A 49 -20.46 -1.51 -16.44
N LEU A 50 -20.20 -0.53 -15.58
CA LEU A 50 -18.96 0.24 -15.59
C LEU A 50 -17.73 -0.63 -15.33
N ILE A 51 -17.80 -1.57 -14.38
CA ILE A 51 -16.73 -2.55 -14.13
C ILE A 51 -16.45 -3.39 -15.38
N ASN A 52 -17.49 -3.90 -16.05
CA ASN A 52 -17.33 -4.66 -17.30
C ASN A 52 -16.72 -3.82 -18.42
N GLN A 53 -17.02 -2.51 -18.44
CA GLN A 53 -16.45 -1.54 -19.38
C GLN A 53 -15.06 -1.05 -18.97
N GLN A 54 -14.54 -1.50 -17.82
CA GLN A 54 -13.27 -1.05 -17.24
C GLN A 54 -13.23 0.44 -16.86
N GLU A 55 -14.39 1.04 -16.63
CA GLU A 55 -14.56 2.41 -16.13
C GLU A 55 -14.42 2.44 -14.60
N TRP A 56 -13.20 2.17 -14.14
CA TRP A 56 -12.92 1.87 -12.71
C TRP A 56 -13.21 3.04 -11.77
N SER A 57 -12.85 4.26 -12.16
CA SER A 57 -13.02 5.45 -11.33
C SER A 57 -14.50 5.74 -11.07
N GLU A 58 -15.32 5.71 -12.13
CA GLU A 58 -16.77 5.97 -12.02
C GLU A 58 -17.48 4.84 -11.28
N ALA A 59 -17.10 3.58 -11.55
CA ALA A 59 -17.62 2.45 -10.81
C ALA A 59 -17.34 2.57 -9.30
N ALA A 60 -16.11 2.93 -8.92
CA ALA A 60 -15.71 3.11 -7.54
C ALA A 60 -16.51 4.23 -6.86
N GLU A 61 -16.73 5.37 -7.51
CA GLU A 61 -17.51 6.48 -6.94
C GLU A 61 -18.95 6.07 -6.62
N ILE A 62 -19.62 5.36 -7.53
CA ILE A 62 -21.00 4.89 -7.29
C ILE A 62 -21.03 3.84 -6.17
N LEU A 63 -20.06 2.93 -6.17
CA LEU A 63 -19.99 1.85 -5.19
C LEU A 63 -19.63 2.35 -3.78
N ASP A 64 -18.87 3.43 -3.67
CA ASP A 64 -18.53 4.06 -2.39
C ASP A 64 -19.80 4.50 -1.64
N ASN A 65 -20.69 5.19 -2.37
CA ASN A 65 -21.99 5.60 -1.85
C ASN A 65 -22.86 4.41 -1.42
N LEU A 66 -22.80 3.30 -2.14
CA LEU A 66 -23.54 2.08 -1.81
C LEU A 66 -22.93 1.32 -0.63
N ALA A 67 -21.60 1.26 -0.54
CA ALA A 67 -20.87 0.56 0.49
C ALA A 67 -21.15 1.13 1.88
N HIS A 68 -21.23 2.46 1.98
CA HIS A 68 -21.47 3.17 3.24
C HIS A 68 -22.96 3.38 3.56
N SER A 69 -23.86 2.88 2.71
CA SER A 69 -25.32 3.07 2.88
C SER A 69 -25.96 2.18 3.95
N SER A 70 -25.28 1.10 4.37
CA SER A 70 -25.76 0.17 5.41
C SER A 70 -24.58 -0.57 6.08
N PRO A 71 -24.77 -1.17 7.28
CA PRO A 71 -23.68 -1.83 8.01
C PRO A 71 -22.96 -2.97 7.27
N LYS A 72 -23.59 -3.56 6.23
CA LYS A 72 -23.00 -4.61 5.38
C LYS A 72 -22.82 -4.17 3.91
N GLY A 73 -23.14 -2.91 3.59
CA GLY A 73 -23.28 -2.43 2.21
C GLY A 73 -24.44 -3.10 1.46
N TYR A 74 -24.89 -2.48 0.37
CA TYR A 74 -25.91 -3.08 -0.50
C TYR A 74 -25.27 -4.21 -1.34
N LYS A 75 -25.74 -5.47 -1.18
CA LYS A 75 -25.20 -6.64 -1.92
C LYS A 75 -23.67 -6.75 -1.90
N ASN A 76 -23.06 -6.53 -0.73
CA ASN A 76 -21.59 -6.53 -0.57
C ASN A 76 -20.87 -5.53 -1.49
N SER A 77 -21.51 -4.40 -1.83
CA SER A 77 -20.95 -3.35 -2.69
C SER A 77 -19.59 -2.83 -2.21
N PHE A 78 -19.27 -2.97 -0.92
CA PHE A 78 -17.95 -2.67 -0.37
C PHE A 78 -16.84 -3.48 -1.07
N ILE A 79 -17.06 -4.76 -1.36
CA ILE A 79 -16.07 -5.61 -2.02
C ILE A 79 -15.85 -5.16 -3.47
N LEU A 80 -16.94 -4.85 -4.18
CA LEU A 80 -16.86 -4.29 -5.53
C LEU A 80 -16.18 -2.91 -5.52
N TRP A 81 -16.45 -2.08 -4.51
CA TRP A 81 -15.79 -0.79 -4.33
C TRP A 81 -14.28 -0.97 -4.16
N CYS A 82 -13.85 -1.84 -3.24
CA CYS A 82 -12.42 -2.14 -3.05
C CYS A 82 -11.77 -2.61 -4.35
N TYR A 83 -12.45 -3.47 -5.10
CA TYR A 83 -11.95 -3.96 -6.38
C TYR A 83 -11.80 -2.85 -7.42
N ALA A 84 -12.85 -2.07 -7.67
CA ALA A 84 -12.83 -0.98 -8.64
C ALA A 84 -11.81 0.10 -8.23
N TYR A 85 -11.76 0.46 -6.96
CA TYR A 85 -10.80 1.42 -6.42
C TYR A 85 -9.35 0.96 -6.59
N ALA A 86 -9.05 -0.30 -6.28
CA ALA A 86 -7.71 -0.86 -6.46
C ALA A 86 -7.29 -0.87 -7.94
N LYS A 87 -8.23 -1.10 -8.87
CA LYS A 87 -7.97 -1.04 -10.31
C LYS A 87 -7.73 0.39 -10.79
N ASP A 88 -8.52 1.35 -10.32
CA ASP A 88 -8.34 2.78 -10.62
C ASP A 88 -6.98 3.29 -10.13
N ILE A 89 -6.64 3.03 -8.87
CA ILE A 89 -5.36 3.42 -8.28
C ILE A 89 -4.19 2.80 -9.04
N LYS A 90 -4.25 1.52 -9.42
CA LYS A 90 -3.20 0.87 -10.22
C LYS A 90 -3.11 1.42 -11.64
N THR A 91 -4.22 1.87 -12.22
CA THR A 91 -4.22 2.51 -13.55
C THR A 91 -3.53 3.87 -13.48
N LYS A 92 -3.77 4.65 -12.43
CA LYS A 92 -3.16 5.97 -12.20
C LYS A 92 -1.71 5.87 -11.70
N ASN A 93 -1.41 4.87 -10.88
CA ASN A 93 -0.10 4.60 -10.31
C ASN A 93 0.19 3.09 -10.25
N PRO A 94 0.86 2.52 -11.27
CA PRO A 94 1.16 1.10 -11.36
C PRO A 94 1.99 0.56 -10.18
N HIS A 95 2.85 1.40 -9.60
CA HIS A 95 3.73 1.05 -8.47
C HIS A 95 3.06 1.19 -7.10
N SER A 96 1.78 1.57 -7.04
CA SER A 96 1.04 1.61 -5.78
C SER A 96 1.04 0.25 -5.09
N THR A 97 1.18 0.26 -3.75
CA THR A 97 1.22 -0.95 -2.92
C THR A 97 -0.15 -1.37 -2.41
N ILE A 98 -1.22 -1.00 -3.15
CA ILE A 98 -2.58 -1.31 -2.76
C ILE A 98 -2.80 -2.82 -2.71
N THR A 99 -3.58 -3.28 -1.72
CA THR A 99 -3.89 -4.69 -1.48
C THR A 99 -5.38 -4.86 -1.25
N LEU A 100 -5.89 -6.08 -1.49
CA LEU A 100 -7.28 -6.46 -1.23
C LEU A 100 -7.36 -7.38 -0.01
N ASN A 101 -6.85 -6.92 1.13
CA ASN A 101 -6.73 -7.74 2.36
C ASN A 101 -8.09 -8.15 2.97
N PHE A 102 -9.19 -7.58 2.50
CA PHE A 102 -10.54 -7.79 3.02
C PHE A 102 -11.43 -8.52 2.00
N LEU A 103 -11.00 -9.66 1.47
CA LEU A 103 -11.92 -10.53 0.74
C LEU A 103 -12.44 -11.61 1.71
N PRO A 104 -13.71 -11.54 2.16
CA PRO A 104 -14.31 -12.60 2.97
C PRO A 104 -14.20 -13.94 2.24
N SER A 105 -13.83 -15.01 2.95
CA SER A 105 -13.69 -16.35 2.37
C SER A 105 -15.00 -16.91 1.79
N ASP A 106 -16.13 -16.38 2.25
CA ASP A 106 -17.48 -16.72 1.85
C ASP A 106 -18.05 -15.75 0.79
N TYR A 107 -17.25 -14.81 0.26
CA TYR A 107 -17.71 -13.92 -0.81
C TYR A 107 -18.07 -14.72 -2.06
N ASN A 108 -19.33 -14.67 -2.45
CA ASN A 108 -19.91 -15.33 -3.62
C ASN A 108 -20.66 -14.35 -4.55
N GLY A 109 -20.34 -13.05 -4.44
CA GLY A 109 -20.95 -12.00 -5.24
C GLY A 109 -20.36 -11.87 -6.65
N GLU A 110 -20.76 -10.80 -7.33
CA GLU A 110 -20.29 -10.48 -8.68
C GLU A 110 -18.75 -10.38 -8.73
N PHE A 111 -18.16 -10.80 -9.86
CA PHE A 111 -16.72 -10.77 -10.10
C PHE A 111 -15.86 -11.56 -9.09
N VAL A 112 -16.42 -12.50 -8.34
CA VAL A 112 -15.69 -13.27 -7.32
C VAL A 112 -14.37 -13.87 -7.82
N GLU A 113 -14.36 -14.48 -9.00
CA GLU A 113 -13.14 -15.08 -9.53
C GLU A 113 -12.12 -14.03 -9.98
N ASP A 114 -12.55 -12.97 -10.68
CA ASP A 114 -11.67 -11.87 -11.08
C ASP A 114 -11.03 -11.19 -9.87
N ILE A 115 -11.82 -10.98 -8.82
CA ILE A 115 -11.37 -10.36 -7.56
C ILE A 115 -10.35 -11.26 -6.87
N LYS A 116 -10.58 -12.58 -6.78
CA LYS A 116 -9.62 -13.54 -6.21
C LYS A 116 -8.30 -13.56 -6.99
N VAL A 117 -8.38 -13.62 -8.32
CA VAL A 117 -7.20 -13.61 -9.19
C VAL A 117 -6.42 -12.31 -9.00
N TYR A 118 -7.12 -11.18 -8.97
CA TYR A 118 -6.49 -9.88 -8.80
C TYR A 118 -5.88 -9.69 -7.40
N ALA A 119 -6.58 -10.11 -6.34
CA ALA A 119 -6.04 -10.09 -4.98
C ALA A 119 -4.76 -10.92 -4.88
N THR A 120 -4.74 -12.12 -5.47
CA THR A 120 -3.55 -12.98 -5.54
C THR A 120 -2.41 -12.32 -6.32
N LYS A 121 -2.73 -11.60 -7.40
CA LYS A 121 -1.74 -10.82 -8.15
C LYS A 121 -1.11 -9.73 -7.28
N LEU A 122 -1.93 -8.94 -6.58
CA LEU A 122 -1.44 -7.86 -5.71
C LEU A 122 -0.55 -8.38 -4.57
N GLU A 123 -0.90 -9.51 -3.95
CA GLU A 123 -0.08 -10.08 -2.88
C GLU A 123 1.28 -10.56 -3.40
N ARG A 124 1.31 -11.17 -4.60
CA ARG A 124 2.58 -11.54 -5.25
C ARG A 124 3.44 -10.32 -5.55
N GLU A 125 2.88 -9.27 -6.14
CA GLU A 125 3.61 -8.02 -6.42
C GLU A 125 4.23 -7.42 -5.15
N LYS A 126 3.47 -7.42 -4.05
CA LYS A 126 3.94 -6.93 -2.75
C LYS A 126 5.10 -7.77 -2.22
N VAL A 127 5.01 -9.10 -2.29
CA VAL A 127 6.09 -10.01 -1.86
C VAL A 127 7.35 -9.80 -2.70
N GLU A 128 7.23 -9.65 -4.02
CA GLU A 128 8.39 -9.40 -4.88
C GLU A 128 9.04 -8.04 -4.60
N LEU A 129 8.24 -6.98 -4.40
CA LEU A 129 8.76 -5.67 -4.01
C LEU A 129 9.49 -5.73 -2.66
N GLN A 130 8.99 -6.50 -1.70
CA GLN A 130 9.66 -6.69 -0.42
C GLN A 130 11.00 -7.42 -0.58
N LYS A 131 11.07 -8.46 -1.43
CA LYS A 131 12.32 -9.16 -1.73
C LYS A 131 13.34 -8.25 -2.42
N GLU A 132 12.91 -7.45 -3.39
CA GLU A 132 13.78 -6.49 -4.08
C GLU A 132 14.34 -5.44 -3.12
N ASN A 133 13.50 -4.88 -2.25
CA ASN A 133 13.95 -3.95 -1.22
C ASN A 133 14.95 -4.59 -0.24
N LEU A 134 14.72 -5.84 0.15
CA LEU A 134 15.65 -6.58 1.01
C LEU A 134 16.99 -6.86 0.29
N ALA A 135 16.94 -7.20 -1.00
CA ALA A 135 18.14 -7.40 -1.81
C ALA A 135 18.94 -6.10 -1.94
N HIS A 136 18.26 -4.98 -2.22
CA HIS A 136 18.90 -3.66 -2.26
C HIS A 136 19.56 -3.29 -0.93
N LEU A 137 18.87 -3.50 0.21
CA LEU A 137 19.46 -3.29 1.53
C LEU A 137 20.72 -4.13 1.72
N THR A 138 20.69 -5.42 1.34
CA THR A 138 21.84 -6.34 1.46
C THR A 138 23.03 -5.92 0.59
N THR A 139 22.79 -5.40 -0.63
CA THR A 139 23.85 -4.90 -1.52
C THR A 139 24.33 -3.48 -1.19
N SER A 140 23.57 -2.73 -0.41
CA SER A 140 23.87 -1.32 -0.08
C SER A 140 24.75 -1.15 1.16
N PHE A 141 24.98 -2.23 1.92
CA PHE A 141 26.04 -2.23 2.92
C PHE A 141 27.36 -2.49 2.19
N PRO A 142 28.30 -1.52 2.14
CA PRO A 142 29.64 -1.82 1.68
C PRO A 142 30.16 -2.97 2.54
N GLU A 143 30.74 -4.00 1.91
CA GLU A 143 31.47 -5.00 2.66
C GLU A 143 32.42 -4.29 3.63
N PRO A 144 32.53 -4.73 4.89
CA PRO A 144 33.43 -4.10 5.83
C PRO A 144 34.83 -4.01 5.18
N PRO A 145 35.49 -2.85 5.22
CA PRO A 145 36.78 -2.68 4.56
C PRO A 145 37.74 -3.80 4.96
N SER A 146 38.35 -4.48 3.99
CA SER A 146 39.24 -5.60 4.29
C SER A 146 40.48 -5.14 5.05
N GLU A 147 41.13 -5.99 5.84
CA GLU A 147 42.46 -5.68 6.39
C GLU A 147 43.51 -5.54 5.26
N PRO A 148 44.52 -4.66 5.41
CA PRO A 148 45.66 -4.59 4.50
C PRO A 148 46.30 -5.96 4.27
N LYS A 149 46.77 -6.21 3.05
CA LYS A 149 47.49 -7.44 2.68
C LYS A 149 48.76 -7.13 1.91
N ILE A 150 49.74 -8.02 2.02
CA ILE A 150 50.96 -7.97 1.21
C ILE A 150 50.56 -7.97 -0.28
N GLY A 151 51.17 -7.07 -1.05
CA GLY A 151 50.90 -6.86 -2.47
C GLY A 151 49.88 -5.76 -2.79
N MET A 152 49.10 -5.28 -1.81
CA MET A 152 48.19 -4.15 -2.02
C MET A 152 48.95 -2.88 -2.44
N THR A 153 48.32 -2.02 -3.22
CA THR A 153 48.84 -0.67 -3.50
C THR A 153 48.62 0.28 -2.32
N SER A 154 49.31 1.41 -2.30
CA SER A 154 49.05 2.50 -1.34
C SER A 154 47.56 2.86 -1.24
N ASP A 155 46.89 2.99 -2.38
CA ASP A 155 45.47 3.39 -2.43
C ASP A 155 44.56 2.31 -1.84
N GLN A 156 44.82 1.03 -2.15
CA GLN A 156 44.09 -0.09 -1.56
C GLN A 156 44.26 -0.17 -0.04
N VAL A 157 45.43 0.21 0.48
CA VAL A 157 45.66 0.30 1.93
C VAL A 157 44.89 1.47 2.55
N LEU A 158 44.79 2.60 1.85
CA LEU A 158 43.99 3.76 2.31
C LEU A 158 42.49 3.47 2.33
N GLU A 159 42.01 2.60 1.42
CA GLU A 159 40.62 2.14 1.34
C GLU A 159 40.31 0.94 2.26
N SER A 160 41.32 0.39 2.93
CA SER A 160 41.21 -0.75 3.85
C SER A 160 40.60 -0.36 5.21
N SER A 161 40.41 -1.35 6.09
CA SER A 161 39.98 -1.11 7.48
C SER A 161 40.97 -0.30 8.31
N TRP A 162 42.23 -0.19 7.87
CA TRP A 162 43.24 0.59 8.59
C TRP A 162 43.22 2.07 8.20
N GLY A 163 42.69 2.40 7.01
CA GLY A 163 42.55 3.77 6.55
C GLY A 163 43.88 4.53 6.42
N LYS A 164 43.85 5.82 6.75
CA LYS A 164 45.01 6.71 6.64
C LYS A 164 46.02 6.47 7.78
N PRO A 165 47.32 6.34 7.48
CA PRO A 165 48.34 6.26 8.52
C PRO A 165 48.49 7.59 9.26
N THR A 166 48.86 7.51 10.54
CA THR A 166 49.20 8.68 11.35
C THR A 166 50.50 9.32 10.88
N LYS A 167 51.46 8.51 10.39
CA LYS A 167 52.76 8.99 9.92
C LYS A 167 53.28 8.18 8.74
N VAL A 168 53.79 8.88 7.73
CA VAL A 168 54.47 8.29 6.58
C VAL A 168 55.92 8.77 6.54
N ASN A 169 56.86 7.82 6.57
CA ASN A 169 58.28 8.09 6.30
C ASN A 169 58.63 7.52 4.94
N GLN A 170 59.10 8.37 4.02
CA GLN A 170 59.49 7.97 2.66
C GLN A 170 61.00 8.08 2.47
N THR A 171 61.58 7.10 1.79
CA THR A 171 62.98 7.09 1.36
C THR A 171 63.04 6.79 -0.13
N THR A 172 63.56 7.75 -0.90
CA THR A 172 63.74 7.61 -2.34
C THR A 172 65.23 7.41 -2.64
N THR A 173 65.54 6.39 -3.42
CA THR A 173 66.88 6.08 -3.92
C THR A 173 66.87 6.07 -5.45
N ALA A 174 68.04 6.02 -6.08
CA ALA A 174 68.15 5.91 -7.53
C ALA A 174 67.46 4.67 -8.12
N TYR A 175 67.16 3.64 -7.30
CA TYR A 175 66.65 2.34 -7.75
C TYR A 175 65.25 1.99 -7.21
N SER A 176 64.79 2.67 -6.16
CA SER A 176 63.51 2.35 -5.52
C SER A 176 63.00 3.45 -4.62
N VAL A 177 61.68 3.47 -4.42
CA VAL A 177 61.01 4.22 -3.35
C VAL A 177 60.58 3.23 -2.28
N ARG A 178 60.88 3.53 -1.02
CA ARG A 178 60.41 2.77 0.14
C ARG A 178 59.64 3.68 1.07
N GLU A 179 58.54 3.17 1.62
CA GLU A 179 57.70 3.91 2.54
C GLU A 179 57.44 3.07 3.78
N LYS A 180 57.38 3.72 4.94
CA LYS A 180 56.95 3.14 6.21
C LYS A 180 55.78 3.96 6.72
N TRP A 181 54.62 3.31 6.81
CA TRP A 181 53.36 3.89 7.23
C TRP A 181 53.04 3.39 8.65
N ILE A 182 52.88 4.30 9.60
CA ILE A 182 52.69 4.03 11.02
C ILE A 182 51.26 4.43 11.40
N TYR A 183 50.57 3.55 12.13
CA TYR A 183 49.22 3.74 12.64
C TYR A 183 49.22 3.82 14.18
N ASP A 184 48.29 4.58 14.75
CA ASP A 184 48.19 4.78 16.21
C ASP A 184 47.91 3.50 17.00
N SER A 185 47.44 2.44 16.32
CA SER A 185 47.21 1.12 16.90
C SER A 185 48.49 0.29 17.13
N GLY A 186 49.68 0.86 16.95
CA GLY A 186 50.95 0.13 17.04
C GLY A 186 51.26 -0.71 15.79
N ARG A 187 50.47 -0.52 14.72
CA ARG A 187 50.59 -1.27 13.47
C ARG A 187 51.38 -0.48 12.43
N THR A 188 52.12 -1.20 11.59
CA THR A 188 52.96 -0.60 10.55
C THR A 188 52.86 -1.35 9.23
N VAL A 189 52.75 -0.60 8.12
CA VAL A 189 52.84 -1.11 6.75
C VAL A 189 54.14 -0.59 6.11
N TYR A 190 54.88 -1.48 5.44
CA TYR A 190 56.04 -1.10 4.63
C TYR A 190 55.71 -1.31 3.16
N LEU A 191 55.96 -0.29 2.35
CA LEU A 191 55.77 -0.34 0.90
C LEU A 191 57.10 -0.21 0.17
N SER A 192 57.20 -0.89 -0.97
CA SER A 192 58.27 -0.68 -1.96
C SER A 192 57.64 -0.42 -3.32
N ASN A 193 58.01 0.70 -3.93
CA ASN A 193 57.47 1.20 -5.20
C ASN A 193 55.93 1.19 -5.22
N GLY A 194 55.32 1.67 -4.12
CA GLY A 194 53.86 1.79 -3.97
C GLY A 194 53.11 0.49 -3.66
N LYS A 195 53.81 -0.63 -3.39
CA LYS A 195 53.18 -1.92 -3.01
C LYS A 195 53.60 -2.38 -1.62
N VAL A 196 52.65 -2.89 -0.84
CA VAL A 196 52.90 -3.48 0.47
C VAL A 196 53.82 -4.69 0.35
N ILE A 197 54.92 -4.65 1.07
CA ILE A 197 55.87 -5.76 1.18
C ILE A 197 55.88 -6.39 2.58
N VAL A 198 55.50 -5.64 3.62
CA VAL A 198 55.47 -6.10 5.01
C VAL A 198 54.32 -5.43 5.75
N ILE A 199 53.65 -6.20 6.61
CA ILE A 199 52.68 -5.73 7.59
C ILE A 199 53.19 -6.21 8.95
N GLN A 200 53.22 -5.32 9.93
CA GLN A 200 53.74 -5.58 11.26
C GLN A 200 52.75 -5.08 12.31
N ASP A 201 52.37 -5.98 13.23
CA ASP A 201 51.62 -5.67 14.45
C ASP A 201 52.54 -5.87 15.65
N GLU A 202 52.69 -4.85 16.49
CA GLU A 202 53.35 -4.96 17.79
C GLU A 202 52.28 -5.39 18.82
N PHE A 203 52.38 -6.63 19.34
CA PHE A 203 51.53 -7.17 20.40
C PHE A 203 52.00 -6.71 21.79
#